data_AF-A0A380WKX7-F1
#
_entry.id   AF-A0A380WKX7-F1
#
_cell.length_a   1.000
_cell.length_b   1.000
_cell.length_c   1.000
_cell.angle_alpha   90.00
_cell.angle_beta   90.00
_cell.angle_gamma   90.00
#
_symmetry.space_group_name_H-M   'P 1'
#
loop_
_entity.id
_entity.type
_entity.pdbx_description
1 polymer ?
#
loop_
_entity_poly.entity_id
_entity_poly.type
_entity_poly.pdbx_seq_one_letter_code
_entity_poly.pdbx_strand_id
1 'polypeptide(L)'
;MRLQSQNALGQAGLLIGRDRLLRLDGPAMKDNPIELDDFARAFSQLPATAEKIVTDSEESLAAFFHTPRPAYEGYCGPRVKFP
;
A
#
# COMPACT_ATOMS: atom_id res chain seq x y z
N MET A 1 -16.04 4.15 5.70
CA MET A 1 -15.21 3.93 4.49
C MET A 1 -14.78 2.47 4.22
N ARG A 2 -15.25 1.46 4.96
CA ARG A 2 -14.76 0.07 4.80
C ARG A 2 -15.16 -0.58 3.46
N LEU A 3 -16.42 -0.40 3.04
CA LEU A 3 -17.00 -1.02 1.83
C LEU A 3 -16.40 -0.48 0.51
N GLN A 4 -16.12 0.82 0.43
CA GLN A 4 -15.49 1.41 -0.77
C GLN A 4 -14.05 0.91 -0.95
N SER A 5 -13.30 0.79 0.15
CA SER A 5 -11.93 0.24 0.09
C SER A 5 -11.90 -1.22 -0.34
N GLN A 6 -12.94 -2.00 -0.02
CA GLN A 6 -13.05 -3.40 -0.42
C GLN A 6 -13.35 -3.54 -1.91
N ASN A 7 -14.17 -2.65 -2.46
CA ASN A 7 -14.43 -2.61 -3.91
C ASN A 7 -13.17 -2.26 -4.70
N ALA A 8 -12.41 -1.25 -4.25
CA ALA A 8 -11.14 -0.89 -4.88
C ALA A 8 -10.11 -2.04 -4.82
N LEU A 9 -10.06 -2.75 -3.69
CA LEU A 9 -9.16 -3.90 -3.54
C LEU A 9 -9.52 -5.05 -4.48
N GLY A 10 -10.82 -5.36 -4.61
CA GLY A 10 -11.32 -6.37 -5.52
C GLY A 10 -11.01 -6.03 -6.98
N GLN A 11 -11.22 -4.77 -7.36
CA GLN A 11 -10.90 -4.28 -8.70
C GLN A 11 -9.40 -4.34 -8.99
N ALA A 12 -8.55 -3.91 -8.05
CA ALA A 12 -7.11 -4.03 -8.18
C ALA A 12 -6.68 -5.50 -8.36
N GLY A 13 -7.23 -6.41 -7.56
CA GLY A 13 -6.96 -7.84 -7.67
C GLY A 13 -7.34 -8.46 -9.01
N LEU A 14 -8.42 -7.99 -9.65
CA LEU A 14 -8.79 -8.42 -11.01
C LEU A 14 -7.81 -7.91 -12.08
N LEU A 15 -7.29 -6.70 -11.91
CA LEU A 15 -6.38 -6.07 -12.89
C LEU A 15 -4.96 -6.63 -12.82
N ILE A 16 -4.44 -6.88 -11.61
CA ILE A 16 -3.04 -7.25 -11.40
C ILE A 16 -2.83 -8.71 -11.01
N GLY A 17 -3.91 -9.44 -10.70
CA GLY A 17 -3.87 -10.77 -10.11
C GLY A 17 -3.92 -10.73 -8.58
N ARG A 18 -4.70 -11.63 -7.98
CA ARG A 18 -4.92 -11.66 -6.51
C ARG A 18 -3.66 -12.02 -5.74
N ASP A 19 -2.81 -12.86 -6.34
CA ASP A 19 -1.48 -13.28 -5.89
C ASP A 19 -0.48 -12.11 -5.84
N ARG A 20 -0.70 -11.08 -6.66
CA ARG A 20 0.14 -9.88 -6.71
C ARG A 20 -0.39 -8.73 -5.87
N LEU A 21 -1.32 -9.02 -4.95
CA LEU A 21 -1.94 -8.03 -4.09
C LEU A 21 -1.87 -8.47 -2.63
N LEU A 22 -1.18 -7.69 -1.81
CA LEU A 22 -1.17 -7.79 -0.36
C LEU A 22 -1.72 -6.50 0.25
N ARG A 23 -2.67 -6.63 1.18
CA ARG A 23 -3.24 -5.48 1.92
C ARG A 23 -2.78 -5.56 3.36
N LEU A 24 -2.14 -4.49 3.82
CA LEU A 24 -1.79 -4.29 5.21
C LEU A 24 -2.66 -3.18 5.77
N ASP A 25 -3.50 -3.51 6.75
CA ASP A 25 -4.32 -2.54 7.48
C ASP A 25 -3.78 -2.42 8.90
N GLY A 26 -3.70 -1.19 9.40
CA GLY A 26 -3.41 -0.93 10.81
C GLY A 26 -4.59 -1.24 11.73
N PRO A 27 -4.35 -1.32 13.05
CA PRO A 27 -5.40 -1.50 14.03
C PRO A 27 -6.41 -0.34 13.95
N ALA A 28 -7.70 -0.66 14.08
CA ALA A 28 -8.74 0.36 14.07
C ALA A 28 -8.65 1.25 15.32
N MET A 29 -8.44 2.55 15.13
CA MET A 29 -8.48 3.55 16.21
C MET A 29 -9.94 3.89 16.54
N LYS A 30 -10.56 3.09 17.41
CA LYS A 30 -11.99 3.23 17.74
C LYS A 30 -12.29 4.40 18.70
N ASP A 31 -11.41 4.65 19.66
CA ASP A 31 -11.72 5.54 20.79
C ASP A 31 -11.11 6.95 20.63
N ASN A 32 -10.07 7.09 19.80
CA ASN A 32 -9.40 8.37 19.57
C ASN A 32 -8.74 8.40 18.18
N PRO A 33 -9.52 8.54 17.10
CA PRO A 33 -8.97 8.64 15.76
C PRO A 33 -8.03 9.85 15.64
N ILE A 34 -7.03 9.72 14.78
CA ILE A 34 -6.25 10.86 14.35
C ILE A 34 -7.05 11.53 13.23
N GLU A 35 -7.41 12.79 13.41
CA GLU A 35 -8.08 13.58 12.39
C GLU A 35 -7.15 13.79 11.17
N LEU A 36 -7.73 13.96 9.98
CA LEU A 36 -6.97 14.01 8.73
C LEU A 36 -6.01 15.21 8.65
N ASP A 37 -6.29 16.27 9.40
CA ASP A 37 -5.52 17.51 9.46
C ASP A 37 -4.57 17.58 10.68
N ASP A 38 -4.65 16.63 11.62
CA ASP A 38 -3.77 16.60 12.80
C ASP A 38 -2.40 16.00 12.46
N PHE A 39 -1.60 16.82 11.77
CA PHE A 39 -0.24 16.48 11.38
C PHE A 39 0.65 16.13 12.58
N ALA A 40 0.55 16.87 13.68
CA ALA A 40 1.43 16.69 14.83
C ALA A 40 1.24 15.31 15.48
N ARG A 41 -0.01 14.86 15.63
CA ARG A 41 -0.30 13.51 16.12
C ARG A 41 0.05 12.44 15.09
N ALA A 42 -0.30 12.67 13.82
CA ALA A 42 0.03 11.72 12.75
C ALA A 42 1.54 11.45 12.68
N PHE A 43 2.35 12.52 12.69
CA PHE A 43 3.80 12.44 12.62
C PHE A 43 4.41 11.73 13.82
N SER A 44 3.87 11.93 15.02
CA SER A 44 4.39 11.30 16.24
C SER A 44 3.95 9.85 16.44
N GLN A 45 2.77 9.44 15.97
CA GLN A 45 2.16 8.14 16.32
C GLN A 45 2.15 7.13 15.17
N LEU A 46 1.97 7.57 13.92
CA LEU A 46 1.83 6.67 12.78
C LEU A 46 3.12 5.90 12.41
N PRO A 47 4.33 6.49 12.48
CA PRO A 47 5.56 5.76 12.13
C PRO A 47 5.76 4.50 12.97
N ALA A 48 5.63 4.61 14.30
CA ALA A 48 5.75 3.47 15.20
C ALA A 48 4.66 2.41 14.94
N THR A 49 3.47 2.84 14.52
CA THR A 49 2.38 1.93 14.14
C THR A 49 2.68 1.21 12.83
N ALA A 50 3.25 1.91 11.84
CA ALA A 50 3.67 1.33 10.58
C ALA A 50 4.77 0.28 10.76
N GLU A 51 5.77 0.55 11.60
CA GLU A 51 6.83 -0.41 11.94
C GLU A 51 6.27 -1.70 12.56
N LYS A 52 5.30 -1.56 13.46
CA LYS A 52 4.60 -2.73 14.05
C LYS A 52 3.86 -3.53 12.98
N ILE A 53 3.11 -2.87 12.10
CA ILE A 53 2.38 -3.55 11.01
C ILE A 53 3.35 -4.34 10.11
N VAL A 54 4.50 -3.76 9.78
CA VAL A 54 5.53 -4.45 8.98
C VAL A 54 6.09 -5.65 9.72
N THR A 55 6.45 -5.47 10.99
CA THR A 55 6.96 -6.55 11.85
C THR A 55 5.95 -7.69 11.97
N ASP A 56 4.69 -7.36 12.26
CA ASP A 56 3.62 -8.35 12.42
C ASP A 56 3.27 -9.07 11.10
N SER A 57 3.62 -8.47 9.96
CA SER A 57 3.33 -9.01 8.62
C SER A 57 4.57 -9.59 7.92
N GLU A 58 5.68 -9.77 8.63
CA GLU A 58 6.97 -10.15 8.04
C GLU A 58 6.89 -11.43 7.20
N GLU A 59 6.21 -12.47 7.69
CA GLU A 59 6.02 -13.73 6.96
C GLU A 59 5.26 -13.52 5.63
N SER A 60 4.17 -12.74 5.67
CA SER A 60 3.37 -12.44 4.48
C SER A 60 4.15 -11.58 3.49
N LEU A 61 4.95 -10.63 3.98
CA LEU A 61 5.82 -9.79 3.15
C LEU A 61 6.95 -10.60 2.52
N ALA A 62 7.58 -11.50 3.26
CA ALA A 62 8.60 -12.40 2.74
C ALA A 62 8.03 -13.30 1.63
N ALA A 63 6.86 -13.89 1.87
CA ALA A 63 6.15 -14.65 0.84
C ALA A 63 5.73 -13.78 -0.35
N PHE A 64 5.40 -12.51 -0.16
CA PHE A 64 5.02 -11.62 -1.26
C PHE A 64 6.21 -11.21 -2.12
N PHE A 65 7.36 -10.92 -1.52
CA PHE A 65 8.58 -10.48 -2.19
C PHE A 65 9.56 -11.60 -2.54
N HIS A 66 9.15 -12.87 -2.41
CA HIS A 66 10.02 -14.04 -2.66
C HIS A 66 10.53 -14.12 -4.12
N THR A 67 9.79 -13.58 -5.08
CA THR A 67 10.15 -13.61 -6.50
C THR A 67 10.78 -12.27 -6.90
N PRO A 68 11.98 -12.26 -7.52
CA PRO A 68 12.57 -11.04 -8.03
C PRO A 68 11.67 -10.41 -9.11
N ARG A 69 11.50 -9.10 -9.04
CA ARG A 69 10.69 -8.36 -10.01
C ARG A 69 11.30 -8.48 -11.41
N PRO A 70 10.53 -8.92 -12.43
CA PRO A 70 11.02 -8.93 -13.81
C PRO A 70 11.27 -7.50 -14.29
N ALA A 71 12.24 -7.33 -15.20
CA ALA A 71 12.52 -6.03 -15.80
C ALA A 71 11.25 -5.44 -16.43
N TYR A 72 10.96 -4.18 -16.13
CA TYR A 72 9.85 -3.46 -16.76
C TYR A 72 10.35 -2.80 -18.03
N GLU A 73 9.95 -3.34 -19.19
CA GLU A 73 10.19 -2.70 -20.48
C GLU A 73 9.16 -1.60 -20.70
N GLY A 74 9.47 -0.40 -20.21
CA GLY A 74 8.65 0.78 -20.42
C GLY A 74 8.69 1.21 -21.89
N TYR A 75 7.52 1.36 -22.52
CA TYR A 75 7.42 2.05 -23.80
C TYR A 75 7.52 3.56 -23.56
N CYS A 76 8.71 4.11 -23.74
CA CYS A 76 8.88 5.55 -23.86
C CYS A 76 8.57 5.93 -25.31
N GLY A 77 7.39 6.52 -25.53
CA GLY A 77 7.00 7.03 -26.85
C GLY A 77 8.03 8.01 -27.43
N PRO A 78 7.97 8.32 -28.73
CA PRO A 78 8.94 9.16 -29.41
C PRO A 78 9.11 10.50 -28.67
N ARG A 79 10.33 10.78 -28.21
CA ARG A 79 10.68 12.09 -27.63
C ARG A 79 10.72 13.11 -28.76
N VAL A 80 9.62 13.83 -28.97
CA VAL A 80 9.61 14.99 -29.86
C VAL A 80 10.52 16.05 -29.24
N LYS A 81 11.66 16.32 -29.86
CA LYS A 81 12.44 17.53 -29.55
C LYS A 81 11.63 18.70 -30.09
N PHE A 82 11.04 19.50 -29.21
CA PHE A 82 10.50 20.79 -29.61
C PHE A 82 11.67 21.70 -30.03
N PRO A 83 11.54 22.43 -31.15
CA PRO A 83 12.55 23.40 -31.62
C PRO A 83 12.69 24.59 -30.68
#